data_AF-A0A0T1QBR6-F1
#
_entry.id   AF-A0A0T1QBR6-F1
#
_cell.length_a   1.000
_cell.length_b   1.000
_cell.length_c   1.000
_cell.angle_alpha   90.00
_cell.angle_beta   90.00
_cell.angle_gamma   90.00
#
_symmetry.space_group_name_H-M   'P 1'
#
loop_
_entity.id
_entity.type
_entity.pdbx_description
1 polymer ?
#
loop_
_entity_poly.entity_id
_entity_poly.type
_entity_poly.pdbx_seq_one_letter_code
_entity_poly.pdbx_strand_id
1 'polypeptide(L)'
;MRRLKIVLAAGAGVLLLGGFGFWLSDVTGERPPYQPYSAQTLREEIWPLEWPYTEDMPFRNSPASGWAAGADAIYVPVPVAPDGLTAKEITAVLDDVKTLLVETNLSEDTLAGAEPTAALALLDPRGADDAVRRDMVTRFDPEEVYPDESGVRVRGAMTYQVSAAGELAVHVDYAFVYPLVRAEEGHDVIPGVPEVARIAVRRQFTVTSKDGKLVLGAYASEVANHDCSAPKDGYLHPLFAEGRWKAGQAAEGTRVAQADLYDEKRVLPSGPGHCVIPSGT
;
A
#
# COMPACT_ATOMS: atom_id res chain seq x y z
N MET A 1 -57.16 -42.46 18.69
CA MET A 1 -56.62 -41.39 17.80
C MET A 1 -55.21 -41.05 18.27
N ARG A 2 -54.20 -41.38 17.46
CA ARG A 2 -52.78 -41.45 17.84
C ARG A 2 -52.03 -40.43 16.98
N ARG A 3 -51.82 -39.21 17.48
CA ARG A 3 -51.04 -38.16 16.80
C ARG A 3 -50.22 -37.42 17.85
N LEU A 4 -48.98 -37.86 18.11
CA LEU A 4 -47.93 -37.01 18.73
C LEU A 4 -46.54 -37.69 18.79
N LYS A 5 -45.97 -38.22 17.70
CA LYS A 5 -44.56 -38.72 17.70
C LYS A 5 -43.87 -38.68 16.31
N ILE A 6 -43.91 -37.55 15.58
CA ILE A 6 -43.17 -37.45 14.29
C ILE A 6 -42.25 -36.22 14.18
N VAL A 7 -42.28 -35.25 15.11
CA VAL A 7 -41.52 -34.00 14.92
C VAL A 7 -40.05 -34.07 15.38
N LEU A 8 -39.63 -35.08 16.13
CA LEU A 8 -38.25 -35.13 16.69
C LEU A 8 -37.21 -35.89 15.85
N ALA A 9 -37.60 -36.60 14.78
CA ALA A 9 -36.64 -37.33 13.95
C ALA A 9 -36.09 -36.51 12.76
N ALA A 10 -36.82 -35.49 12.30
CA ALA A 10 -36.42 -34.70 11.13
C ALA A 10 -35.34 -33.64 11.46
N GLY A 11 -35.29 -33.13 12.70
CA GLY A 11 -34.31 -32.12 13.11
C GLY A 11 -32.89 -32.69 13.31
N ALA A 12 -32.77 -33.92 13.82
CA ALA A 12 -31.47 -34.54 14.06
C ALA A 12 -30.78 -35.00 12.76
N GLY A 13 -31.54 -35.46 11.76
CA GLY A 13 -30.99 -35.87 10.47
C GLY A 13 -30.44 -34.72 9.62
N VAL A 14 -31.09 -33.54 9.66
CA VAL A 14 -30.64 -32.36 8.91
C VAL A 14 -29.40 -31.72 9.55
N LEU A 15 -29.28 -31.73 10.88
CA LEU A 15 -28.07 -31.25 11.57
C LEU A 15 -26.87 -32.20 11.42
N LEU A 16 -27.11 -33.52 11.41
CA LEU A 16 -26.03 -34.49 11.17
C LEU A 16 -25.56 -34.48 9.71
N LEU A 17 -26.44 -34.27 8.73
CA LEU A 17 -26.04 -34.15 7.31
C LEU A 17 -25.42 -32.79 6.97
N GLY A 18 -25.89 -31.70 7.58
CA GLY A 18 -25.26 -30.37 7.42
C GLY A 18 -23.88 -30.29 8.08
N GLY A 19 -23.75 -30.83 9.30
CA GLY A 19 -22.48 -30.90 10.02
C GLY A 19 -21.49 -31.87 9.36
N PHE A 20 -21.95 -33.02 8.88
CA PHE A 20 -21.11 -33.97 8.15
C PHE A 20 -20.79 -33.49 6.73
N GLY A 21 -21.65 -32.70 6.09
CA GLY A 21 -21.37 -32.05 4.80
C GLY A 21 -20.32 -30.95 4.90
N PHE A 22 -20.39 -30.11 5.95
CA PHE A 22 -19.37 -29.11 6.28
C PHE A 22 -18.04 -29.77 6.67
N TRP A 23 -18.09 -30.84 7.49
CA TRP A 23 -16.91 -31.63 7.84
C TRP A 23 -16.34 -32.39 6.64
N LEU A 24 -17.16 -32.95 5.74
CA LEU A 24 -16.68 -33.58 4.50
C LEU A 24 -16.06 -32.56 3.55
N SER A 25 -16.63 -31.35 3.38
CA SER A 25 -15.99 -30.30 2.58
C SER A 25 -14.66 -29.82 3.17
N ASP A 26 -14.49 -29.93 4.49
CA ASP A 26 -13.25 -29.63 5.20
C ASP A 26 -12.22 -30.78 5.05
N VAL A 27 -12.67 -32.04 5.00
CA VAL A 27 -11.79 -33.23 4.89
C VAL A 27 -11.49 -33.62 3.44
N THR A 28 -12.32 -33.23 2.46
CA THR A 28 -12.09 -33.40 1.01
C THR A 28 -11.70 -32.11 0.29
N GLY A 29 -11.61 -30.98 1.01
CA GLY A 29 -11.29 -29.68 0.42
C GLY A 29 -9.88 -29.69 -0.16
N GLU A 30 -9.75 -29.34 -1.43
CA GLU A 30 -8.46 -28.99 -1.98
C GLU A 30 -7.86 -27.87 -1.11
N ARG A 31 -6.66 -28.12 -0.61
CA ARG A 31 -5.93 -27.16 0.21
C ARG A 31 -5.88 -25.81 -0.51
N PRO A 32 -6.25 -24.70 0.14
CA PRO A 32 -6.26 -23.41 -0.52
C PRO A 32 -4.90 -23.08 -1.15
N PRO A 33 -4.88 -22.49 -2.35
CA PRO A 33 -3.64 -22.26 -3.09
C PRO A 33 -2.68 -21.31 -2.38
N TYR A 34 -3.20 -20.40 -1.55
CA TYR A 34 -2.42 -19.44 -0.77
C TYR A 34 -1.77 -20.00 0.50
N GLN A 35 -2.12 -21.20 0.94
CA GLN A 35 -1.37 -21.83 2.03
C GLN A 35 -0.06 -22.39 1.43
N PRO A 36 1.08 -22.44 2.14
CA PRO A 36 2.27 -23.15 1.65
C PRO A 36 2.22 -24.66 1.91
N TYR A 37 2.60 -25.50 0.94
CA TYR A 37 2.83 -26.94 1.20
C TYR A 37 4.31 -27.17 1.38
N SER A 38 4.71 -27.88 2.45
CA SER A 38 6.12 -28.17 2.73
C SER A 38 7.05 -26.94 2.58
N ALA A 39 6.66 -25.78 3.11
CA ALA A 39 7.43 -24.53 2.96
C ALA A 39 8.89 -24.65 3.41
N GLN A 40 9.19 -25.54 4.37
CA GLN A 40 10.55 -25.81 4.82
C GLN A 40 11.42 -26.60 3.82
N THR A 41 10.82 -27.18 2.78
CA THR A 41 11.51 -28.04 1.80
C THR A 41 11.94 -27.27 0.55
N LEU A 42 11.25 -26.18 0.22
CA LEU A 42 11.55 -25.34 -0.94
C LEU A 42 12.14 -24.02 -0.46
N ARG A 43 13.18 -23.54 -1.14
CA ARG A 43 13.67 -22.19 -0.86
C ARG A 43 12.61 -21.17 -1.25
N GLU A 44 12.50 -20.09 -0.47
CA GLU A 44 11.42 -19.13 -0.63
C GLU A 44 11.43 -18.42 -1.99
N GLU A 45 12.59 -18.24 -2.63
CA GLU A 45 12.68 -17.54 -3.93
C GLU A 45 11.88 -18.23 -5.04
N ILE A 46 11.61 -19.53 -4.91
CA ILE A 46 10.89 -20.34 -5.90
C ILE A 46 9.47 -20.69 -5.46
N TRP A 47 8.98 -20.11 -4.35
CA TRP A 47 7.60 -20.30 -3.93
C TRP A 47 6.61 -19.73 -4.96
N PRO A 48 5.47 -20.40 -5.19
CA PRO A 48 4.39 -19.87 -6.02
C PRO A 48 3.95 -18.45 -5.64
N LEU A 49 3.39 -17.70 -6.60
CA LEU A 49 2.98 -16.31 -6.39
C LEU A 49 1.80 -16.16 -5.44
N GLU A 50 0.93 -17.16 -5.43
CA GLU A 50 -0.22 -17.26 -4.54
C GLU A 50 0.20 -17.46 -3.07
N TRP A 51 1.42 -17.94 -2.81
CA TRP A 51 1.89 -18.18 -1.45
C TRP A 51 2.22 -16.89 -0.72
N PRO A 52 2.22 -16.95 0.63
CA PRO A 52 2.51 -15.78 1.44
C PRO A 52 3.94 -15.28 1.24
N TYR A 53 4.13 -13.99 1.44
CA TYR A 53 5.46 -13.41 1.62
C TYR A 53 5.84 -13.58 3.09
N THR A 54 7.12 -13.69 3.38
CA THR A 54 7.62 -13.73 4.75
C THR A 54 8.47 -12.50 5.05
N GLU A 55 8.83 -12.31 6.31
CA GLU A 55 9.84 -11.33 6.73
C GLU A 55 11.23 -11.59 6.11
N ASP A 56 11.54 -12.83 5.72
CA ASP A 56 12.82 -13.16 5.06
C ASP A 56 12.86 -12.66 3.61
N MET A 57 11.71 -12.70 2.89
CA MET A 57 11.61 -12.19 1.51
C MET A 57 10.34 -11.34 1.26
N PRO A 58 10.22 -10.19 1.94
CA PRO A 58 9.00 -9.38 1.91
C PRO A 58 8.74 -8.77 0.54
N PHE A 59 9.77 -8.64 -0.32
CA PHE A 59 9.68 -8.10 -1.68
C PHE A 59 9.85 -9.17 -2.76
N ARG A 60 9.67 -10.46 -2.43
CA ARG A 60 9.77 -11.54 -3.41
C ARG A 60 8.88 -11.27 -4.62
N ASN A 61 9.41 -11.55 -5.82
CA ASN A 61 8.69 -11.41 -7.08
C ASN A 61 8.19 -9.98 -7.37
N SER A 62 8.88 -8.94 -6.90
CA SER A 62 8.65 -7.57 -7.39
C SER A 62 9.94 -6.81 -7.73
N PRO A 63 9.83 -5.78 -8.59
CA PRO A 63 10.92 -4.84 -8.83
C PRO A 63 11.45 -4.17 -7.55
N ALA A 64 10.59 -4.03 -6.53
CA ALA A 64 10.94 -3.38 -5.26
C ALA A 64 12.07 -4.08 -4.49
N SER A 65 12.32 -5.37 -4.75
CA SER A 65 13.46 -6.10 -4.18
C SER A 65 14.83 -5.44 -4.48
N GLY A 66 14.94 -4.70 -5.59
CA GLY A 66 16.16 -3.99 -5.98
C GLY A 66 16.18 -2.51 -5.62
N TRP A 67 15.17 -1.99 -4.90
CA TRP A 67 15.05 -0.57 -4.60
C TRP A 67 15.77 -0.17 -3.31
N ALA A 68 16.20 1.08 -3.24
CA ALA A 68 16.71 1.66 -2.02
C ALA A 68 15.59 1.80 -0.97
N ALA A 69 15.97 1.79 0.30
CA ALA A 69 15.02 1.90 1.42
C ALA A 69 14.98 3.32 2.00
N GLY A 70 13.81 3.69 2.52
CA GLY A 70 13.63 4.86 3.38
C GLY A 70 13.92 6.20 2.73
N ALA A 71 14.18 7.21 3.56
CA ALA A 71 14.32 8.61 3.16
C ALA A 71 15.55 8.89 2.27
N ASP A 72 16.59 8.06 2.35
CA ASP A 72 17.81 8.20 1.55
C ASP A 72 17.58 7.88 0.06
N ALA A 73 16.53 7.12 -0.25
CA ALA A 73 16.10 6.86 -1.62
C ALA A 73 15.43 8.08 -2.29
N ILE A 74 15.03 9.09 -1.51
CA ILE A 74 14.47 10.35 -2.03
C ILE A 74 15.62 11.32 -2.32
N TYR A 75 16.03 11.36 -3.58
CA TYR A 75 17.07 12.25 -4.06
C TYR A 75 16.58 13.70 -4.27
N VAL A 76 17.32 14.65 -3.71
CA VAL A 76 17.12 16.09 -3.96
C VAL A 76 18.01 16.51 -5.12
N PRO A 77 17.45 17.02 -6.24
CA PRO A 77 18.26 17.43 -7.37
C PRO A 77 19.12 18.64 -7.04
N VAL A 78 20.36 18.65 -7.53
CA VAL A 78 21.26 19.79 -7.38
C VAL A 78 20.67 20.99 -8.13
N PRO A 79 20.46 22.13 -7.46
CA PRO A 79 19.89 23.31 -8.09
C PRO A 79 20.91 23.94 -9.07
N VAL A 80 20.42 24.32 -10.24
CA VAL A 80 21.09 25.19 -11.20
C VAL A 80 20.28 26.46 -11.21
N ALA A 81 20.84 27.52 -10.62
CA ALA A 81 20.16 28.80 -10.48
C ALA A 81 20.02 29.50 -11.83
N PRO A 82 18.80 29.72 -12.34
CA PRO A 82 18.57 30.64 -13.45
C PRO A 82 18.55 32.10 -12.94
N ASP A 83 18.55 33.06 -13.85
CA ASP A 83 18.36 34.47 -13.49
C ASP A 83 17.03 34.66 -12.74
N GLY A 84 17.06 35.25 -11.55
CA GLY A 84 15.88 35.58 -10.74
C GLY A 84 15.60 34.67 -9.52
N LEU A 85 16.23 33.49 -9.44
CA LEU A 85 16.18 32.63 -8.24
C LEU A 85 17.59 32.17 -7.85
N THR A 86 17.90 32.22 -6.56
CA THR A 86 19.17 31.69 -6.05
C THR A 86 19.11 30.18 -5.92
N ALA A 87 20.26 29.51 -6.04
CA ALA A 87 20.37 28.07 -5.79
C ALA A 87 19.87 27.69 -4.39
N LYS A 88 20.06 28.57 -3.41
CA LYS A 88 19.62 28.39 -2.03
C LYS A 88 18.09 28.37 -1.90
N GLU A 89 17.39 29.27 -2.60
CA GLU A 89 15.92 29.29 -2.60
C GLU A 89 15.35 28.04 -3.25
N ILE A 90 15.95 27.57 -4.35
CA ILE A 90 15.55 26.33 -5.01
C ILE A 90 15.77 25.13 -4.07
N THR A 91 16.95 25.03 -3.44
CA THR A 91 17.24 23.97 -2.45
C THR A 91 16.21 23.95 -1.32
N ALA A 92 15.89 25.11 -0.74
CA ALA A 92 14.94 25.17 0.37
C ALA A 92 13.57 24.60 -0.02
N VAL A 93 13.06 24.93 -1.20
CA VAL A 93 11.78 24.37 -1.69
C VAL A 93 11.89 22.88 -1.93
N LEU A 94 12.98 22.39 -2.53
CA LEU A 94 13.17 20.96 -2.76
C LEU A 94 13.30 20.16 -1.46
N ASP A 95 13.95 20.74 -0.44
CA ASP A 95 14.08 20.15 0.89
C ASP A 95 12.74 20.11 1.62
N ASP A 96 11.90 21.15 1.49
CA ASP A 96 10.53 21.14 2.02
C ASP A 96 9.69 20.03 1.35
N VAL A 97 9.84 19.83 0.03
CA VAL A 97 9.15 18.74 -0.68
C VAL A 97 9.65 17.37 -0.23
N LYS A 98 10.96 17.18 -0.04
CA LYS A 98 11.50 15.95 0.52
C LYS A 98 10.97 15.71 1.94
N THR A 99 10.96 16.74 2.78
CA THR A 99 10.42 16.65 4.14
C THR A 99 8.96 16.24 4.11
N LEU A 100 8.15 16.86 3.24
CA LEU A 100 6.75 16.51 3.05
C LEU A 100 6.60 15.02 2.65
N LEU A 101 7.36 14.54 1.68
CA LEU A 101 7.32 13.14 1.24
C LEU A 101 7.70 12.17 2.36
N VAL A 102 8.80 12.46 3.08
CA VAL A 102 9.31 11.60 4.16
C VAL A 102 8.31 11.53 5.31
N GLU A 103 7.87 12.67 5.82
CA GLU A 103 6.99 12.70 6.98
C GLU A 103 5.61 12.13 6.68
N THR A 104 5.11 12.25 5.45
CA THR A 104 3.78 11.72 5.10
C THR A 104 3.78 10.25 4.68
N ASN A 105 4.94 9.65 4.39
CA ASN A 105 5.02 8.30 3.79
C ASN A 105 6.07 7.37 4.38
N LEU A 106 6.98 7.85 5.22
CA LEU A 106 8.11 7.06 5.71
C LEU A 106 8.34 7.20 7.22
N SER A 107 7.85 8.28 7.83
CA SER A 107 7.95 8.50 9.27
C SER A 107 7.25 7.39 10.05
N GLU A 108 7.97 6.77 10.99
CA GLU A 108 7.46 5.66 11.81
C GLU A 108 6.16 6.02 12.51
N ASP A 109 6.08 7.21 13.10
CA ASP A 109 4.87 7.71 13.77
C ASP A 109 3.68 7.76 12.81
N THR A 110 3.91 8.24 11.59
CA THR A 110 2.85 8.37 10.57
C THR A 110 2.40 6.99 10.09
N LEU A 111 3.34 6.07 9.84
CA LEU A 111 3.02 4.70 9.46
C LEU A 111 2.24 3.98 10.58
N ALA A 112 2.53 4.29 11.84
CA ALA A 112 1.81 3.83 13.03
C ALA A 112 0.49 4.61 13.30
N GLY A 113 0.02 5.42 12.36
CA GLY A 113 -1.31 6.03 12.39
C GLY A 113 -1.35 7.51 12.80
N ALA A 114 -0.24 8.09 13.23
CA ALA A 114 -0.19 9.49 13.62
C ALA A 114 -0.44 10.43 12.43
N GLU A 115 -0.92 11.64 12.71
CA GLU A 115 -1.10 12.68 11.69
C GLU A 115 0.14 13.59 11.64
N PRO A 116 0.83 13.72 10.48
CA PRO A 116 2.04 14.52 10.35
C PRO A 116 1.72 16.01 10.20
N THR A 117 1.15 16.60 11.24
CA THR A 117 0.64 17.99 11.23
C THR A 117 1.70 19.03 10.82
N ALA A 118 2.95 18.86 11.25
CA ALA A 118 4.05 19.75 10.90
C ALA A 118 4.38 19.71 9.40
N ALA A 119 4.41 18.52 8.80
CA ALA A 119 4.65 18.36 7.37
C ALA A 119 3.47 18.87 6.54
N LEU A 120 2.24 18.56 6.95
CA LEU A 120 1.03 19.08 6.29
C LEU A 120 0.90 20.62 6.38
N ALA A 121 1.55 21.24 7.37
CA ALA A 121 1.63 22.69 7.49
C ALA A 121 2.58 23.33 6.46
N LEU A 122 3.45 22.57 5.78
CA LEU A 122 4.25 23.08 4.64
C LEU A 122 3.35 23.44 3.45
N LEU A 123 2.21 22.77 3.31
CA LEU A 123 1.25 23.01 2.23
C LEU A 123 0.42 24.27 2.46
N ASP A 124 0.25 25.09 1.41
CA ASP A 124 -0.71 26.19 1.39
C ASP A 124 -2.15 25.63 1.55
N PRO A 125 -2.96 26.14 2.48
CA PRO A 125 -4.33 25.66 2.72
C PRO A 125 -5.26 25.83 1.51
N ARG A 126 -4.94 26.72 0.56
CA ARG A 126 -5.77 26.97 -0.63
C ARG A 126 -5.46 26.02 -1.80
N GLY A 127 -4.32 25.33 -1.76
CA GLY A 127 -3.82 24.52 -2.88
C GLY A 127 -4.24 23.04 -2.87
N ALA A 128 -4.61 22.51 -1.71
CA ALA A 128 -5.00 21.11 -1.54
C ALA A 128 -6.27 21.03 -0.69
N ASP A 129 -7.32 20.39 -1.22
CA ASP A 129 -8.51 20.08 -0.43
C ASP A 129 -8.23 19.00 0.62
N ASP A 130 -9.18 18.81 1.54
CA ASP A 130 -9.03 17.87 2.64
C ASP A 130 -8.89 16.41 2.19
N ALA A 131 -9.46 16.05 1.02
CA ALA A 131 -9.37 14.69 0.50
C ALA A 131 -7.95 14.39 0.02
N VAL A 132 -7.34 15.33 -0.71
CA VAL A 132 -5.94 15.23 -1.15
C VAL A 132 -4.98 15.26 0.04
N ARG A 133 -5.20 16.15 1.01
CA ARG A 133 -4.36 16.22 2.22
C ARG A 133 -4.35 14.91 2.99
N ARG A 134 -5.51 14.25 3.13
CA ARG A 134 -5.61 12.93 3.78
C ARG A 134 -4.93 11.84 2.97
N ASP A 135 -5.16 11.80 1.66
CA ASP A 135 -4.62 10.78 0.76
C ASP A 135 -3.08 10.86 0.58
N MET A 136 -2.52 12.05 0.73
CA MET A 136 -1.06 12.25 0.73
C MET A 136 -0.34 11.52 1.87
N VAL A 137 -1.06 11.14 2.93
CA VAL A 137 -0.51 10.49 4.12
C VAL A 137 -0.77 9.00 4.05
N THR A 138 0.29 8.19 4.02
CA THR A 138 0.17 6.73 4.16
C THR A 138 0.19 6.37 5.65
N ARG A 139 -0.88 5.73 6.12
CA ARG A 139 -1.03 5.31 7.52
C ARG A 139 -1.63 3.91 7.58
N PHE A 140 -1.25 3.17 8.60
CA PHE A 140 -1.81 1.87 8.93
C PHE A 140 -2.43 1.90 10.32
N ASP A 141 -3.41 1.03 10.57
CA ASP A 141 -3.95 0.85 11.92
C ASP A 141 -2.94 0.03 12.74
N PRO A 142 -2.35 0.59 13.82
CA PRO A 142 -1.37 -0.12 14.64
C PRO A 142 -1.94 -1.33 15.39
N GLU A 143 -3.28 -1.44 15.49
CA GLU A 143 -3.93 -2.65 16.01
C GLU A 143 -4.06 -3.74 14.94
N GLU A 144 -3.87 -3.42 13.66
CA GLU A 144 -3.95 -4.35 12.53
C GLU A 144 -2.55 -4.82 12.09
N VAL A 145 -1.65 -3.87 11.83
CA VAL A 145 -0.32 -4.14 11.25
C VAL A 145 0.76 -3.16 11.71
N TYR A 146 2.02 -3.55 11.53
CA TYR A 146 3.18 -2.67 11.65
C TYR A 146 4.18 -2.89 10.50
N PRO A 147 5.01 -1.89 10.16
CA PRO A 147 6.07 -2.05 9.16
C PRO A 147 7.12 -3.08 9.57
N ASP A 148 7.50 -3.96 8.64
CA ASP A 148 8.60 -4.92 8.81
C ASP A 148 9.97 -4.21 8.86
N GLU A 149 10.93 -4.83 9.56
CA GLU A 149 12.28 -4.28 9.79
C GLU A 149 13.12 -4.14 8.50
N SER A 150 12.75 -4.82 7.41
CA SER A 150 13.45 -4.68 6.13
C SER A 150 13.28 -3.30 5.49
N GLY A 151 12.33 -2.50 5.99
CA GLY A 151 12.12 -1.10 5.64
C GLY A 151 11.35 -0.88 4.33
N VAL A 152 10.75 0.31 4.22
CA VAL A 152 9.96 0.71 3.04
C VAL A 152 10.86 0.90 1.82
N ARG A 153 10.52 0.26 0.70
CA ARG A 153 11.23 0.41 -0.59
C ARG A 153 10.71 1.61 -1.35
N VAL A 154 11.61 2.43 -1.86
CA VAL A 154 11.26 3.70 -2.49
C VAL A 154 11.96 3.84 -3.85
N ARG A 155 11.21 4.30 -4.84
CA ARG A 155 11.70 4.55 -6.18
C ARG A 155 10.94 5.71 -6.81
N GLY A 156 11.64 6.61 -7.47
CA GLY A 156 11.01 7.73 -8.11
C GLY A 156 11.98 8.86 -8.41
N ALA A 157 11.42 10.00 -8.78
CA ALA A 157 12.16 11.20 -9.09
C ALA A 157 11.42 12.46 -8.63
N MET A 158 12.21 13.41 -8.13
CA MET A 158 11.83 14.80 -7.99
C MET A 158 12.63 15.61 -8.99
N THR A 159 11.96 16.42 -9.79
CA THR A 159 12.58 17.34 -10.75
C THR A 159 11.99 18.73 -10.56
N TYR A 160 12.68 19.75 -11.06
CA TYR A 160 12.15 21.10 -11.03
C TYR A 160 12.36 21.83 -12.35
N GLN A 161 11.51 22.82 -12.58
CA GLN A 161 11.56 23.73 -13.70
C GLN A 161 11.33 25.14 -13.18
N VAL A 162 12.04 26.11 -13.74
CA VAL A 162 11.81 27.53 -13.47
C VAL A 162 11.23 28.15 -14.73
N SER A 163 10.08 28.79 -14.60
CA SER A 163 9.42 29.46 -15.71
C SER A 163 10.17 30.74 -16.09
N ALA A 164 9.88 31.28 -17.28
CA ALA A 164 10.43 32.58 -17.71
C ALA A 164 10.01 33.74 -16.79
N ALA A 165 8.95 33.57 -16.00
CA ALA A 165 8.49 34.53 -15.00
C ALA A 165 9.20 34.37 -13.63
N GLY A 166 10.14 33.43 -13.50
CA GLY A 166 10.86 33.14 -12.26
C GLY A 166 10.10 32.25 -11.29
N GLU A 167 9.02 31.59 -11.72
CA GLU A 167 8.26 30.68 -10.86
C GLU A 167 8.87 29.28 -10.87
N LEU A 168 9.17 28.75 -9.67
CA LEU A 168 9.65 27.40 -9.49
C LEU A 168 8.47 26.42 -9.43
N ALA A 169 8.47 25.43 -10.31
CA ALA A 169 7.59 24.27 -10.27
C ALA A 169 8.41 23.00 -10.03
N VAL A 170 8.01 22.22 -9.04
CA VAL A 170 8.61 20.92 -8.72
C VAL A 170 7.64 19.83 -9.14
N HIS A 171 8.12 18.86 -9.90
CA HIS A 171 7.39 17.67 -10.31
C HIS A 171 7.89 16.47 -9.52
N VAL A 172 6.96 15.73 -8.95
CA VAL A 172 7.21 14.61 -8.05
C VAL A 172 6.51 13.38 -8.56
N ASP A 173 7.24 12.28 -8.68
CA ASP A 173 6.69 10.94 -8.94
C ASP A 173 7.46 9.92 -8.09
N TYR A 174 6.83 9.40 -7.05
CA TYR A 174 7.42 8.37 -6.18
C TYR A 174 6.46 7.22 -5.94
N ALA A 175 7.02 6.01 -5.97
CA ALA A 175 6.42 4.78 -5.50
C ALA A 175 7.06 4.34 -4.19
N PHE A 176 6.21 3.89 -3.26
CA PHE A 176 6.55 3.38 -1.95
C PHE A 176 5.97 1.97 -1.81
N VAL A 177 6.77 1.00 -1.42
CA VAL A 177 6.32 -0.37 -1.15
C VAL A 177 6.59 -0.73 0.29
N TYR A 178 5.50 -0.95 1.02
CA TYR A 178 5.45 -1.17 2.45
C TYR A 178 5.35 -2.67 2.74
N PRO A 179 6.36 -3.28 3.35
CA PRO A 179 6.24 -4.61 3.94
C PRO A 179 5.57 -4.47 5.32
N LEU A 180 4.49 -5.22 5.55
CA LEU A 180 3.63 -5.09 6.73
C LEU A 180 3.38 -6.45 7.37
N VAL A 181 3.58 -6.52 8.68
CA VAL A 181 3.35 -7.72 9.51
C VAL A 181 2.09 -7.49 10.33
N ARG A 182 1.35 -8.56 10.63
CA ARG A 182 0.16 -8.48 11.50
C ARG A 182 0.56 -8.12 12.92
N ALA A 183 -0.21 -7.24 13.55
CA ALA A 183 -0.09 -6.98 14.98
C ALA A 183 -0.52 -8.18 15.84
N GLU A 184 -1.49 -8.96 15.36
CA GLU A 184 -1.91 -10.22 15.99
C GLU A 184 -0.85 -11.33 15.78
N GLU A 185 -0.50 -12.02 16.87
CA GLU A 185 0.41 -13.17 16.84
C GLU A 185 -0.23 -14.43 16.23
N GLY A 186 0.58 -15.43 15.86
CA GLY A 186 0.08 -16.74 15.43
C GLY A 186 -0.22 -16.88 13.94
N HIS A 187 0.22 -15.91 13.13
CA HIS A 187 0.09 -15.89 11.68
C HIS A 187 1.40 -16.23 10.95
N ASP A 188 2.19 -17.09 11.56
CA ASP A 188 3.44 -17.59 11.01
C ASP A 188 3.20 -18.45 9.76
N VAL A 189 3.97 -18.19 8.71
CA VAL A 189 3.95 -18.98 7.46
C VAL A 189 4.67 -20.32 7.69
N ILE A 190 5.77 -20.27 8.42
CA ILE A 190 6.50 -21.40 9.01
C ILE A 190 6.89 -21.03 10.45
N PRO A 191 7.15 -22.00 11.35
CA PRO A 191 7.39 -21.70 12.75
C PRO A 191 8.45 -20.61 12.99
N GLY A 192 8.04 -19.50 13.58
CA GLY A 192 8.89 -18.35 13.90
C GLY A 192 9.13 -17.37 12.75
N VAL A 193 8.40 -17.50 11.64
CA VAL A 193 8.52 -16.60 10.47
C VAL A 193 7.13 -16.05 10.11
N PRO A 194 6.85 -14.79 10.49
CA PRO A 194 5.58 -14.13 10.23
C PRO A 194 5.27 -13.95 8.73
N GLU A 195 3.97 -13.89 8.43
CA GLU A 195 3.50 -13.48 7.11
C GLU A 195 3.64 -11.97 6.91
N VAL A 196 4.08 -11.58 5.71
CA VAL A 196 4.13 -10.19 5.27
C VAL A 196 3.07 -9.91 4.19
N ALA A 197 2.32 -8.82 4.37
CA ALA A 197 1.56 -8.16 3.32
C ALA A 197 2.42 -7.06 2.66
N ARG A 198 2.15 -6.78 1.39
CA ARG A 198 2.78 -5.66 0.69
C ARG A 198 1.73 -4.69 0.23
N ILE A 199 1.82 -3.43 0.63
CA ILE A 199 1.07 -2.34 -0.01
C ILE A 199 2.03 -1.55 -0.90
N ALA A 200 1.58 -1.20 -2.09
CA ALA A 200 2.32 -0.30 -2.98
C ALA A 200 1.50 0.97 -3.20
N VAL A 201 2.12 2.13 -2.99
CA VAL A 201 1.50 3.45 -3.17
C VAL A 201 2.35 4.25 -4.13
N ARG A 202 1.75 4.79 -5.19
CA ARG A 202 2.42 5.73 -6.10
C ARG A 202 1.73 7.08 -6.07
N ARG A 203 2.52 8.16 -6.02
CA ARG A 203 2.02 9.54 -6.01
C ARG A 203 2.71 10.36 -7.08
N GLN A 204 1.91 11.04 -7.88
CA GLN A 204 2.33 12.01 -8.88
C GLN A 204 1.74 13.36 -8.53
N PHE A 205 2.59 14.37 -8.34
CA PHE A 205 2.09 15.72 -8.12
C PHE A 205 3.05 16.81 -8.53
N THR A 206 2.49 18.00 -8.69
CA THR A 206 3.26 19.23 -8.89
C THR A 206 3.09 20.14 -7.69
N VAL A 207 4.16 20.85 -7.33
CA VAL A 207 4.07 21.96 -6.37
C VAL A 207 4.76 23.19 -6.93
N THR A 208 4.23 24.35 -6.57
CA THR A 208 4.96 25.61 -6.68
C THR A 208 5.22 26.16 -5.29
N SER A 209 6.10 27.16 -5.17
CA SER A 209 6.36 27.85 -3.90
C SER A 209 5.79 29.26 -3.92
N LYS A 210 5.05 29.61 -2.86
CA LYS A 210 4.52 30.96 -2.66
C LYS A 210 4.52 31.30 -1.18
N ASP A 211 5.08 32.46 -0.83
CA ASP A 211 5.12 32.97 0.55
C ASP A 211 5.70 31.95 1.57
N GLY A 212 6.66 31.12 1.14
CA GLY A 212 7.26 30.07 1.99
C GLY A 212 6.34 28.86 2.21
N LYS A 213 5.30 28.67 1.40
CA LYS A 213 4.41 27.51 1.39
C LYS A 213 4.47 26.79 0.06
N LEU A 214 4.28 25.48 0.12
CA LEU A 214 4.11 24.62 -1.04
C LEU A 214 2.66 24.69 -1.51
N VAL A 215 2.42 25.26 -2.69
CA VAL A 215 1.09 25.26 -3.31
C VAL A 215 0.97 24.01 -4.16
N LEU A 216 0.13 23.08 -3.72
CA LEU A 216 -0.14 21.85 -4.48
C LEU A 216 -0.87 22.18 -5.78
N GLY A 217 -0.42 21.58 -6.87
CA GLY A 217 -0.99 21.68 -8.20
C GLY A 217 -1.73 20.41 -8.59
N ALA A 218 -1.34 19.81 -9.72
CA ALA A 218 -1.90 18.53 -10.13
C ALA A 218 -1.54 17.46 -9.09
N TYR A 219 -2.48 16.60 -8.75
CA TYR A 219 -2.29 15.51 -7.81
C TYR A 219 -2.97 14.25 -8.31
N ALA A 220 -2.26 13.12 -8.24
CA ALA A 220 -2.76 11.81 -8.55
C ALA A 220 -2.09 10.78 -7.64
N SER A 221 -2.85 9.81 -7.16
CA SER A 221 -2.31 8.69 -6.40
C SER A 221 -3.02 7.39 -6.74
N GLU A 222 -2.27 6.30 -6.61
CA GLU A 222 -2.80 4.95 -6.73
C GLU A 222 -2.25 4.06 -5.61
N VAL A 223 -3.10 3.15 -5.13
CA VAL A 223 -2.77 2.19 -4.07
C VAL A 223 -3.10 0.79 -4.55
N ALA A 224 -2.15 -0.14 -4.44
CA ALA A 224 -2.34 -1.55 -4.74
C ALA A 224 -2.18 -2.43 -3.51
N ASN A 225 -2.80 -3.62 -3.57
CA ASN A 225 -2.85 -4.62 -2.49
C ASN A 225 -3.48 -4.11 -1.18
N HIS A 226 -4.25 -3.05 -1.26
CA HIS A 226 -5.15 -2.57 -0.22
C HIS A 226 -6.55 -3.17 -0.44
N ASP A 227 -7.29 -3.45 0.62
CA ASP A 227 -8.71 -3.81 0.52
C ASP A 227 -9.53 -2.59 0.09
N CYS A 228 -9.86 -2.51 -1.20
CA CYS A 228 -10.67 -1.42 -1.76
C CYS A 228 -12.09 -1.34 -1.19
N SER A 229 -12.55 -2.36 -0.46
CA SER A 229 -13.85 -2.38 0.22
C SER A 229 -13.79 -1.96 1.69
N ALA A 230 -12.59 -1.70 2.21
CA ALA A 230 -12.38 -1.29 3.59
C ALA A 230 -13.09 0.04 3.93
N PRO A 231 -13.39 0.28 5.21
CA PRO A 231 -13.93 1.54 5.68
C PRO A 231 -13.03 2.73 5.29
N LYS A 232 -13.65 3.89 5.05
CA LYS A 232 -12.91 5.16 4.84
C LYS A 232 -12.52 5.79 6.19
N ASP A 233 -11.83 5.04 7.02
CA ASP A 233 -11.35 5.45 8.35
C ASP A 233 -10.04 6.26 8.28
N GLY A 234 -9.36 6.24 7.14
CA GLY A 234 -8.12 6.97 6.90
C GLY A 234 -6.86 6.15 7.13
N TYR A 235 -7.00 4.83 7.21
CA TYR A 235 -5.93 3.84 7.18
C TYR A 235 -5.97 3.01 5.89
N LEU A 236 -4.81 2.52 5.47
CA LEU A 236 -4.74 1.47 4.46
C LEU A 236 -4.78 0.10 5.15
N HIS A 237 -5.73 -0.72 4.73
CA HIS A 237 -5.95 -2.10 5.18
C HIS A 237 -5.25 -3.09 4.23
N PRO A 238 -4.16 -3.78 4.63
CA PRO A 238 -3.36 -4.62 3.75
C PRO A 238 -3.99 -5.99 3.46
N LEU A 239 -3.89 -6.43 2.21
CA LEU A 239 -4.28 -7.78 1.83
C LEU A 239 -3.10 -8.77 1.98
N PHE A 240 -3.22 -9.66 2.96
CA PHE A 240 -2.38 -10.86 3.11
C PHE A 240 -2.77 -11.95 2.09
N ALA A 241 -2.06 -13.08 2.03
CA ALA A 241 -2.19 -14.07 0.95
C ALA A 241 -3.63 -14.55 0.73
N GLU A 242 -4.33 -14.88 1.81
CA GLU A 242 -5.74 -15.24 1.76
C GLU A 242 -6.62 -14.09 1.24
N GLY A 243 -6.39 -12.87 1.74
CA GLY A 243 -7.13 -11.67 1.32
C GLY A 243 -6.93 -11.35 -0.16
N ARG A 244 -5.67 -11.40 -0.64
CA ARG A 244 -5.33 -11.22 -2.07
C ARG A 244 -6.00 -12.28 -2.93
N TRP A 245 -5.98 -13.54 -2.49
CA TRP A 245 -6.65 -14.62 -3.20
C TRP A 245 -8.16 -14.37 -3.31
N LYS A 246 -8.83 -14.07 -2.19
CA LYS A 246 -10.27 -13.77 -2.16
C LYS A 246 -10.63 -12.57 -3.03
N ALA A 247 -9.85 -11.50 -2.96
CA ALA A 247 -10.04 -10.29 -3.78
C ALA A 247 -9.87 -10.60 -5.28
N GLY A 248 -8.86 -11.39 -5.65
CA GLY A 248 -8.64 -11.83 -7.02
C GLY A 248 -9.80 -12.66 -7.57
N GLN A 249 -10.33 -13.60 -6.78
CA GLN A 249 -11.51 -14.40 -7.12
C GLN A 249 -12.76 -13.53 -7.30
N ALA A 250 -12.98 -12.56 -6.41
CA ALA A 250 -14.10 -11.63 -6.52
C ALA A 250 -14.00 -10.70 -7.76
N ALA A 251 -12.77 -10.40 -8.19
CA ALA A 251 -12.50 -9.60 -9.38
C ALA A 251 -12.61 -10.40 -10.69
N GLU A 252 -12.66 -11.74 -10.64
CA GLU A 252 -12.74 -12.59 -11.82
C GLU A 252 -14.02 -12.29 -12.63
N GLY A 253 -13.85 -11.88 -13.89
CA GLY A 253 -14.94 -11.45 -14.76
C GLY A 253 -15.39 -9.98 -14.60
N THR A 254 -14.85 -9.26 -13.62
CA THR A 254 -15.02 -7.80 -13.46
C THR A 254 -13.87 -7.07 -14.15
N ARG A 255 -14.13 -5.96 -14.86
CA ARG A 255 -13.05 -5.05 -15.31
C ARG A 255 -12.55 -4.26 -14.10
N VAL A 256 -11.74 -4.88 -13.25
CA VAL A 256 -10.93 -4.12 -12.30
C VAL A 256 -9.75 -3.53 -13.07
N ALA A 257 -9.41 -2.27 -12.78
CA ALA A 257 -8.23 -1.64 -13.37
C ALA A 257 -6.99 -2.41 -12.90
N GLN A 258 -6.50 -3.27 -13.78
CA GLN A 258 -5.19 -3.88 -13.68
C GLN A 258 -4.17 -2.80 -14.03
N ALA A 259 -3.36 -2.42 -13.06
CA ALA A 259 -2.35 -1.38 -13.23
C ALA A 259 -1.01 -1.90 -12.70
N ASP A 260 0.02 -1.74 -13.53
CA ASP A 260 1.40 -1.86 -13.10
C ASP A 260 1.78 -0.56 -12.38
N LEU A 261 1.96 -0.64 -11.06
CA LEU A 261 2.42 0.50 -10.27
C LEU A 261 3.92 0.79 -10.46
N TYR A 262 4.67 -0.17 -10.98
CA TYR A 262 6.10 -0.07 -11.23
C TYR A 262 6.44 0.54 -12.60
N ASP A 263 5.46 0.67 -13.50
CA ASP A 263 5.64 1.37 -14.78
C ASP A 263 5.79 2.89 -14.56
N GLU A 264 7.03 3.33 -14.36
CA GLU A 264 7.42 4.75 -14.17
C GLU A 264 6.94 5.67 -15.31
N LYS A 265 6.62 5.14 -16.51
CA LYS A 265 6.15 5.96 -17.64
C LYS A 265 4.66 6.24 -17.60
N ARG A 266 3.90 5.54 -16.76
CA ARG A 266 2.45 5.70 -16.68
C ARG A 266 2.09 7.02 -15.99
N VAL A 267 1.17 7.76 -16.58
CA VAL A 267 0.51 8.90 -15.96
C VAL A 267 -0.71 8.39 -15.20
N LEU A 268 -0.79 8.71 -13.92
CA LEU A 268 -1.90 8.28 -13.08
C LEU A 268 -3.17 9.08 -13.38
N PRO A 269 -4.36 8.47 -13.22
CA PRO A 269 -5.62 9.21 -13.25
C PRO A 269 -5.61 10.30 -12.18
N SER A 270 -6.05 11.51 -12.55
CA SER A 270 -6.09 12.64 -11.62
C SER A 270 -6.97 12.35 -10.40
N GLY A 271 -6.57 12.88 -9.25
CA GLY A 271 -7.28 12.77 -7.98
C GLY A 271 -6.74 11.69 -7.03
N PRO A 272 -7.25 11.67 -5.78
CA PRO A 272 -6.77 10.78 -4.73
C PRO A 272 -7.33 9.35 -4.81
N GLY A 273 -6.54 8.40 -4.30
CA GLY A 273 -7.02 7.15 -3.72
C GLY A 273 -7.52 6.12 -4.72
N HIS A 274 -6.97 6.08 -5.93
CA HIS A 274 -7.35 5.09 -6.92
C HIS A 274 -6.83 3.70 -6.49
N CYS A 275 -7.73 2.90 -5.93
CA CYS A 275 -7.42 1.53 -5.53
C CYS A 275 -7.37 0.61 -6.75
N VAL A 276 -6.27 -0.12 -6.93
CA VAL A 276 -6.04 -1.01 -8.06
C VAL A 276 -5.62 -2.40 -7.58
N ILE A 277 -6.01 -3.43 -8.32
CA ILE A 277 -5.46 -4.78 -8.09
C ILE A 277 -4.18 -4.87 -8.93
N PRO A 278 -3.00 -5.12 -8.31
CA PRO A 278 -1.76 -5.13 -9.07
C PRO A 278 -1.78 -6.26 -10.08
N SER A 279 -1.45 -5.93 -11.32
CA SER A 279 -1.36 -6.88 -12.42
C SER A 279 -0.02 -7.61 -12.40
N GLY A 280 0.21 -8.46 -11.41
CA GLY A 280 1.30 -9.45 -11.37
C GLY A 280 2.73 -8.91 -11.52
N THR A 281 3.53 -9.09 -10.46
CA THR A 281 4.93 -8.66 -10.24
C THR A 281 5.10 -7.24 -9.70
#